data_AF-I7ALN4-F1
#
_entry.id   AF-I7ALN4-F1
#
_cell.length_a   1.000
_cell.length_b   1.000
_cell.length_c   1.000
_cell.angle_alpha   90.00
_cell.angle_beta   90.00
_cell.angle_gamma   90.00
#
_symmetry.space_group_name_H-M   'P 1'
#
loop_
_entity.id
_entity.type
_entity.pdbx_description
1 polymer ?
#
loop_
_entity_poly.entity_id
_entity_poly.type
_entity_poly.pdbx_seq_one_letter_code
_entity_poly.pdbx_strand_id
1 'polypeptide(L)'
;MEEEGKLAKRLVDAYNKRVELYMQRRSLEDSISAKLIDQRALREAIEMNKGLDRKEQAKPPDQGTMFGTGMHRLSLIDIGKLPTDNIDMFHTETAIYPVGYTCRKKYKKHNTYKRKAKDRILYICSVDPHKGLTISADDGRKWYGPTMWKDFVDSIEGTVEYKNVEEFFGFGNSALAKKIESLGDLSPFKKYIPLSRRF
;
A
#
# COMPACT_ATOMS: atom_id res chain seq x y z
N MET A 1 48.88 -15.51 -65.67
CA MET A 1 47.50 -15.12 -65.99
C MET A 1 46.44 -15.77 -65.08
N GLU A 2 46.38 -17.09 -64.91
CA GLU A 2 45.29 -17.73 -64.13
C GLU A 2 45.38 -17.52 -62.60
N GLU A 3 46.59 -17.40 -62.04
CA GLU A 3 46.80 -17.11 -60.61
C GLU A 3 46.55 -15.64 -60.24
N GLU A 4 46.88 -14.71 -61.13
CA GLU A 4 46.65 -13.27 -60.93
C GLU A 4 45.15 -12.95 -60.87
N GLY A 5 44.33 -13.62 -61.69
CA GLY A 5 42.87 -13.51 -61.63
C GLY A 5 42.27 -14.03 -60.32
N LYS A 6 42.83 -15.11 -59.76
CA LYS A 6 42.41 -15.65 -58.44
C LYS A 6 42.80 -14.73 -57.29
N LEU A 7 43.97 -14.09 -57.37
CA LEU A 7 44.43 -13.13 -56.36
C LEU A 7 43.58 -11.85 -56.38
N ALA A 8 43.30 -11.32 -57.58
CA ALA A 8 42.44 -10.16 -57.76
C ALA A 8 41.02 -10.41 -57.22
N LYS A 9 40.44 -11.59 -57.48
CA LYS A 9 39.13 -11.98 -56.95
C LYS A 9 39.10 -12.02 -55.42
N ARG A 10 40.12 -12.61 -54.78
CA ARG A 10 40.23 -12.65 -53.32
C ARG A 10 40.33 -11.26 -52.69
N LEU A 11 41.03 -10.33 -53.33
CA LEU A 11 41.15 -8.94 -52.85
C LEU A 11 39.81 -8.21 -52.93
N VAL A 12 39.07 -8.39 -54.03
CA VAL A 12 37.72 -7.81 -54.19
C VAL A 12 36.74 -8.40 -53.17
N ASP A 13 36.76 -9.71 -52.96
CA ASP A 13 35.90 -10.38 -51.97
C ASP A 13 36.22 -9.92 -50.55
N ALA A 14 37.51 -9.77 -50.20
CA ALA A 14 37.94 -9.26 -48.91
C ALA A 14 37.54 -7.80 -48.69
N TYR A 15 37.63 -6.96 -49.73
CA TYR A 15 37.19 -5.57 -49.69
C TYR A 15 35.67 -5.48 -49.49
N ASN A 16 34.89 -6.23 -50.27
CA ASN A 16 33.42 -6.26 -50.16
C ASN A 16 32.97 -6.73 -48.77
N LYS A 17 33.61 -7.78 -48.24
CA LYS A 17 33.34 -8.27 -46.88
C LYS A 17 33.67 -7.23 -45.81
N ARG A 18 34.75 -6.46 -46.00
CA ARG A 18 35.11 -5.36 -45.09
C ARG A 18 34.09 -4.23 -45.13
N VAL A 19 33.58 -3.88 -46.31
CA VAL A 19 32.51 -2.88 -46.46
C VAL A 19 31.22 -3.36 -45.79
N GLU A 20 30.84 -4.62 -45.98
CA GLU A 20 29.65 -5.21 -45.36
C GLU A 20 29.74 -5.18 -43.83
N LEU A 21 30.87 -5.61 -43.26
CA LEU A 21 31.11 -5.58 -41.81
C LEU A 21 31.08 -4.14 -41.26
N TYR A 22 31.57 -3.17 -42.03
CA TYR A 22 31.50 -1.77 -41.65
C TYR A 22 30.06 -1.26 -41.59
N MET A 23 29.24 -1.61 -42.58
CA MET A 23 27.81 -1.24 -42.61
C MET A 23 27.04 -1.90 -41.46
N GLN A 24 27.30 -3.18 -41.18
CA GLN A 24 26.70 -3.90 -40.04
C GLN A 24 27.08 -3.26 -38.70
N ARG A 25 28.37 -2.92 -38.53
CA ARG A 25 28.84 -2.23 -37.32
C ARG A 25 28.13 -0.89 -37.14
N ARG A 26 28.02 -0.08 -38.19
CA ARG A 26 27.35 1.22 -38.14
C ARG A 26 25.87 1.08 -37.75
N SER A 27 25.17 0.12 -38.35
CA SER A 27 23.76 -0.17 -38.00
C SER A 27 23.59 -0.60 -36.55
N LEU A 28 24.53 -1.38 -36.01
CA LEU A 28 24.54 -1.77 -34.59
C LEU A 28 24.83 -0.58 -33.68
N GLU A 29 25.78 0.29 -34.05
CA GLU A 29 26.08 1.53 -33.30
C GLU A 29 24.85 2.45 -33.24
N ASP A 30 24.13 2.61 -34.35
CA ASP A 30 22.87 3.38 -34.40
C ASP A 30 21.78 2.74 -33.51
N SER A 31 21.63 1.42 -33.53
CA SER A 31 20.66 0.71 -32.68
C SER A 31 20.99 0.82 -31.19
N ILE A 32 22.27 0.75 -30.82
CA ILE A 32 22.73 0.95 -29.44
C ILE A 32 22.44 2.38 -29.00
N SER A 33 22.73 3.37 -29.85
CA SER A 33 22.46 4.78 -29.56
C SER A 33 20.97 5.03 -29.30
N ALA A 34 20.09 4.49 -30.14
CA ALA A 34 18.64 4.58 -29.94
C ALA A 34 18.20 3.96 -28.60
N LYS A 35 18.68 2.76 -28.26
CA LYS A 35 18.37 2.11 -26.98
C LYS A 35 18.89 2.87 -25.77
N LEU A 36 20.03 3.57 -25.89
CA LEU A 36 20.56 4.41 -24.82
C LEU A 36 19.71 5.66 -24.59
N ILE A 37 19.14 6.23 -25.66
CA ILE A 37 18.18 7.34 -25.56
C ILE A 37 16.91 6.86 -24.83
N ASP A 38 16.36 5.71 -25.22
CA ASP A 38 15.18 5.12 -24.56
C ASP A 38 15.46 4.81 -23.09
N GLN A 39 16.63 4.26 -22.77
CA GLN A 39 17.04 3.98 -21.40
C GLN A 39 17.16 5.27 -20.57
N ARG A 40 17.66 6.36 -21.18
CA ARG A 40 17.76 7.66 -20.51
C ARG A 40 16.36 8.23 -20.24
N ALA A 41 15.47 8.21 -21.22
CA ALA A 41 14.08 8.65 -21.07
C ALA A 41 13.34 7.85 -19.99
N LEU A 42 13.52 6.53 -19.93
CA LEU A 42 12.95 5.68 -18.88
C LEU A 42 13.53 6.01 -17.49
N ARG A 43 14.85 6.25 -17.39
CA ARG A 43 15.47 6.66 -16.13
C ARG A 43 14.93 8.01 -15.65
N GLU A 44 14.80 8.97 -16.55
CA GLU A 44 14.21 10.29 -16.24
C GLU A 44 12.75 10.15 -15.80
N ALA A 45 11.94 9.34 -16.50
CA ALA A 45 10.56 9.07 -16.09
C ALA A 45 10.47 8.40 -14.70
N ILE A 46 11.37 7.46 -14.41
CA ILE A 46 11.47 6.83 -13.08
C ILE A 46 11.88 7.85 -12.02
N GLU A 47 12.82 8.75 -12.30
CA GLU A 47 13.21 9.81 -11.35
C GLU A 47 12.12 10.84 -11.13
N MET A 48 11.38 11.24 -12.16
CA MET A 48 10.20 12.11 -12.04
C MET A 48 9.11 11.45 -11.20
N ASN A 49 8.87 10.14 -11.38
CA ASN A 49 7.96 9.37 -10.53
C ASN A 49 8.47 9.23 -9.09
N LYS A 50 9.79 9.08 -8.87
CA LYS A 50 10.36 9.12 -7.51
C LYS A 50 10.18 10.49 -6.85
N GLY A 51 10.06 11.58 -7.61
CA GLY A 51 9.73 12.91 -7.10
C GLY A 51 8.27 13.04 -6.65
N LEU A 52 7.35 12.36 -7.33
CA LEU A 52 5.94 12.23 -6.93
C LEU A 52 5.81 11.31 -5.70
N ASP A 53 6.49 10.17 -5.68
CA ASP A 53 6.56 9.29 -4.52
C ASP A 53 7.26 9.95 -3.33
N ARG A 54 8.20 10.89 -3.53
CA ARG A 54 8.88 11.59 -2.42
C ARG A 54 8.02 12.62 -1.70
N LYS A 55 6.97 13.16 -2.34
CA LYS A 55 5.93 13.89 -1.60
C LYS A 55 5.01 12.95 -0.81
N GLU A 56 5.05 11.65 -1.09
CA GLU A 56 4.35 10.58 -0.38
C GLU A 56 5.30 9.54 0.26
N GLN A 57 6.58 9.87 0.47
CA GLN A 57 7.51 9.00 1.21
C GLN A 57 7.23 9.22 2.70
N ALA A 58 6.14 8.59 3.12
CA ALA A 58 6.04 7.99 4.42
C ALA A 58 7.38 7.34 4.78
N LYS A 59 7.84 7.66 5.99
CA LYS A 59 8.95 7.02 6.69
C LYS A 59 9.02 5.51 6.38
N PRO A 60 10.21 4.86 6.49
CA PRO A 60 10.28 3.40 6.53
C PRO A 60 9.19 2.89 7.47
N PRO A 61 8.54 1.73 7.24
CA PRO A 61 7.48 1.26 8.10
C PRO A 61 8.06 1.17 9.50
N ASP A 62 7.80 2.24 10.27
CA ASP A 62 7.98 2.26 11.70
C ASP A 62 7.28 0.99 12.11
N GLN A 63 7.90 0.20 12.98
CA GLN A 63 7.15 -0.85 13.64
C GLN A 63 6.03 -0.11 14.37
N GLY A 64 4.89 0.00 13.69
CA GLY A 64 3.92 1.04 13.93
C GLY A 64 3.52 0.98 15.38
N THR A 65 3.26 2.13 16.02
CA THR A 65 2.97 2.18 17.46
C THR A 65 2.02 1.03 17.81
N MET A 66 2.53 0.07 18.58
CA MET A 66 1.82 -1.17 18.82
C MET A 66 0.88 -0.93 19.99
N PHE A 67 -0.41 -1.15 19.79
CA PHE A 67 -1.42 -1.03 20.85
C PHE A 67 -1.97 -2.42 21.19
N GLY A 68 -2.30 -2.63 22.46
CA GLY A 68 -2.86 -3.88 22.97
C GLY A 68 -1.82 -4.93 23.38
N THR A 69 -2.28 -5.99 24.04
CA THR A 69 -1.47 -7.07 24.62
C THR A 69 -1.63 -8.38 23.83
N GLY A 70 -0.54 -9.13 23.69
CA GLY A 70 -0.56 -10.51 23.18
C GLY A 70 -1.33 -10.71 21.87
N MET A 71 -2.48 -11.40 21.97
CA MET A 71 -3.33 -11.77 20.83
C MET A 71 -4.17 -10.62 20.26
N HIS A 72 -4.38 -9.54 21.02
CA HIS A 72 -5.15 -8.37 20.59
C HIS A 72 -4.28 -7.23 20.07
N ARG A 73 -3.00 -7.53 19.82
CA ARG A 73 -2.02 -6.55 19.37
C ARG A 73 -2.38 -6.02 17.98
N LEU A 74 -2.43 -4.70 17.86
CA LEU A 74 -2.59 -3.99 16.59
C LEU A 74 -1.35 -3.13 16.34
N SER A 75 -1.00 -2.97 15.07
CA SER A 75 0.09 -2.09 14.62
C SER A 75 -0.53 -0.89 13.94
N LEU A 76 -0.42 0.28 14.57
CA LEU A 76 -0.90 1.52 13.98
C LEU A 76 0.04 1.96 12.85
N ILE A 77 -0.45 2.07 11.62
CA ILE A 77 0.33 2.60 10.49
C ILE A 77 0.19 4.11 10.45
N ASP A 78 -1.04 4.59 10.42
CA ASP A 78 -1.38 6.02 10.39
C ASP A 78 -2.54 6.29 11.32
N ILE A 79 -2.46 7.38 12.08
CA ILE A 79 -3.54 7.82 12.95
C ILE A 79 -4.60 8.61 12.19
N GLY A 80 -4.27 9.17 11.02
CA GLY A 80 -5.16 10.02 10.25
C GLY A 80 -5.35 11.42 10.85
N LYS A 81 -6.43 12.08 10.47
CA LYS A 81 -6.81 13.43 10.90
C LYS A 81 -8.24 13.44 11.41
N LEU A 82 -8.56 14.41 12.27
CA LEU A 82 -9.94 14.60 12.68
C LEU A 82 -10.80 14.97 11.45
N PRO A 83 -11.97 14.33 11.27
CA PRO A 83 -12.89 14.67 10.18
C PRO A 83 -13.32 16.13 10.27
N THR A 84 -13.24 16.84 9.15
CA THR A 84 -13.77 18.21 8.99
C THR A 84 -15.18 18.21 8.40
N ASP A 85 -15.47 17.22 7.57
CA ASP A 85 -16.74 17.08 6.86
C ASP A 85 -17.51 15.86 7.39
N ASN A 86 -18.85 15.93 7.37
CA ASN A 86 -19.74 14.85 7.83
C ASN A 86 -19.40 14.29 9.22
N ILE A 87 -19.05 15.18 10.16
CA ILE A 87 -18.54 14.85 11.51
C ILE A 87 -19.44 13.83 12.23
N ASP A 88 -20.76 13.93 12.08
CA ASP A 88 -21.75 13.04 12.71
C ASP A 88 -21.61 11.56 12.32
N MET A 89 -20.99 11.26 11.18
CA MET A 89 -20.73 9.88 10.73
C MET A 89 -19.44 9.29 11.32
N PHE A 90 -18.54 10.14 11.79
CA PHE A 90 -17.19 9.76 12.18
C PHE A 90 -16.97 9.79 13.70
N HIS A 91 -18.04 9.75 14.48
CA HIS A 91 -17.93 9.56 15.92
C HIS A 91 -19.15 8.87 16.53
N THR A 92 -18.90 8.21 17.65
CA THR A 92 -19.89 7.68 18.58
C THR A 92 -19.66 8.33 19.94
N GLU A 93 -20.47 7.95 20.93
CA GLU A 93 -20.23 8.36 22.32
C GLU A 93 -18.88 7.88 22.84
N THR A 94 -18.38 6.76 22.29
CA THR A 94 -17.22 6.01 22.77
C THR A 94 -15.97 6.19 21.91
N ALA A 95 -16.07 6.59 20.65
CA ALA A 95 -14.91 6.70 19.76
C ALA A 95 -15.06 7.85 18.75
N ILE A 96 -13.91 8.43 18.37
CA ILE A 96 -13.78 9.25 17.16
C ILE A 96 -13.07 8.39 16.12
N TYR A 97 -13.55 8.44 14.88
CA TYR A 97 -12.97 7.76 13.72
C TYR A 97 -12.19 8.76 12.86
N PRO A 98 -10.87 8.87 13.01
CA PRO A 98 -10.09 9.83 12.24
C PRO A 98 -10.01 9.40 10.78
N VAL A 99 -10.22 10.33 9.85
CA VAL A 99 -10.11 10.08 8.42
C VAL A 99 -8.65 9.80 8.05
N GLY A 100 -8.40 8.73 7.28
CA GLY A 100 -7.05 8.27 6.95
C GLY A 100 -6.41 7.37 8.00
N TYR A 101 -7.11 7.13 9.14
CA TYR A 101 -6.66 6.14 10.11
C TYR A 101 -6.45 4.80 9.42
N THR A 102 -5.31 4.16 9.69
CA THR A 102 -4.95 2.85 9.14
C THR A 102 -4.19 2.03 10.17
N CYS A 103 -4.65 0.81 10.45
CA CYS A 103 -3.94 -0.14 11.30
C CYS A 103 -3.89 -1.55 10.70
N ARG A 104 -2.87 -2.30 11.10
CA ARG A 104 -2.66 -3.70 10.77
C ARG A 104 -3.00 -4.57 11.97
N LYS A 105 -3.80 -5.61 11.74
CA LYS A 105 -4.19 -6.55 12.79
C LYS A 105 -4.11 -7.98 12.28
N LYS A 106 -3.49 -8.87 13.06
CA LYS A 106 -3.52 -10.31 12.77
C LYS A 106 -4.73 -10.92 13.49
N TYR A 107 -5.63 -11.54 12.74
CA TYR A 107 -6.83 -12.15 13.31
C TYR A 107 -7.19 -13.45 12.58
N LYS A 108 -8.22 -14.17 13.06
CA LYS A 108 -8.70 -15.43 12.49
C LYS A 108 -8.97 -15.30 10.99
N LYS A 109 -8.66 -16.34 10.22
CA LYS A 109 -9.00 -16.39 8.78
C LYS A 109 -10.51 -16.35 8.57
N HIS A 110 -10.95 -15.77 7.45
CA HIS A 110 -12.34 -15.90 7.03
C HIS A 110 -12.57 -17.22 6.28
N ASN A 111 -13.82 -17.65 6.24
CA ASN A 111 -14.31 -18.91 5.67
C ASN A 111 -13.90 -19.13 4.20
N THR A 112 -13.84 -18.08 3.39
CA THR A 112 -13.43 -18.19 1.98
C THR A 112 -11.93 -18.07 1.75
N TYR A 113 -11.09 -18.07 2.78
CA TYR A 113 -9.65 -17.84 2.61
C TYR A 113 -8.98 -19.09 2.02
N LYS A 114 -8.52 -18.99 0.77
CA LYS A 114 -8.01 -20.14 0.00
C LYS A 114 -6.50 -20.35 0.07
N ARG A 115 -5.73 -19.38 0.58
CA ARG A 115 -4.26 -19.50 0.64
C ARG A 115 -3.86 -20.41 1.80
N LYS A 116 -2.74 -21.13 1.65
CA LYS A 116 -2.11 -21.89 2.74
C LYS A 116 -1.56 -20.90 3.80
N ALA A 117 -2.42 -20.41 4.68
CA ALA A 117 -2.02 -19.64 5.85
C ALA A 117 -2.23 -20.44 7.13
N LYS A 118 -1.53 -20.02 8.19
CA LYS A 118 -1.84 -20.41 9.56
C LYS A 118 -3.29 -20.00 9.91
N ASP A 119 -3.77 -20.38 11.08
CA ASP A 119 -5.14 -20.06 11.56
C ASP A 119 -5.45 -18.55 11.62
N ARG A 120 -4.45 -17.69 11.45
CA ARG A 120 -4.56 -16.23 11.45
C ARG A 120 -3.96 -15.60 10.20
N ILE A 121 -4.67 -14.61 9.68
CA ILE A 121 -4.28 -13.80 8.50
C ILE A 121 -4.17 -12.33 8.88
N LEU A 122 -3.62 -11.52 7.98
CA LEU A 122 -3.46 -10.09 8.19
C LEU A 122 -4.68 -9.34 7.65
N TYR A 123 -5.26 -8.49 8.50
CA TYR A 123 -6.26 -7.51 8.13
C TYR A 123 -5.68 -6.10 8.23
N ILE A 124 -6.13 -5.24 7.32
CA ILE A 124 -5.89 -3.81 7.30
C ILE A 124 -7.24 -3.14 7.60
N CYS A 125 -7.31 -2.42 8.72
CA CYS A 125 -8.47 -1.64 9.11
C CYS A 125 -8.20 -0.18 8.77
N SER A 126 -9.10 0.46 8.03
CA SER A 126 -8.93 1.85 7.59
C SER A 126 -10.22 2.65 7.71
N VAL A 127 -10.08 3.97 7.86
CA VAL A 127 -11.20 4.92 7.86
C VAL A 127 -11.10 5.79 6.61
N ASP A 128 -12.00 5.53 5.66
CA ASP A 128 -12.09 6.22 4.39
C ASP A 128 -13.05 7.41 4.49
N PRO A 129 -12.75 8.56 3.86
CA PRO A 129 -13.59 9.76 3.93
C PRO A 129 -14.99 9.56 3.30
N HIS A 130 -15.13 8.65 2.34
CA HIS A 130 -16.38 8.43 1.62
C HIS A 130 -17.09 7.14 2.06
N LYS A 131 -16.32 6.10 2.38
CA LYS A 131 -16.84 4.76 2.74
C LYS A 131 -16.94 4.53 4.24
N GLY A 132 -16.32 5.39 5.06
CA GLY A 132 -16.23 5.20 6.50
C GLY A 132 -15.30 4.05 6.87
N LEU A 133 -15.69 3.24 7.84
CA LEU A 133 -14.90 2.12 8.33
C LEU A 133 -14.78 1.02 7.26
N THR A 134 -13.55 0.55 7.02
CA THR A 134 -13.24 -0.48 6.02
C THR A 134 -12.29 -1.51 6.62
N ILE A 135 -12.52 -2.79 6.31
CA ILE A 135 -11.62 -3.89 6.64
C ILE A 135 -11.17 -4.54 5.33
N SER A 136 -9.88 -4.78 5.15
CA SER A 136 -9.32 -5.47 3.99
C SER A 136 -8.44 -6.63 4.45
N ALA A 137 -8.65 -7.83 3.91
CA ALA A 137 -7.79 -8.98 4.10
C ALA A 137 -6.60 -8.97 3.11
N ASP A 138 -5.57 -9.74 3.42
CA ASP A 138 -4.36 -9.91 2.60
C ASP A 138 -4.60 -10.66 1.28
N ASP A 139 -5.73 -11.35 1.13
CA ASP A 139 -6.17 -11.96 -0.12
C ASP A 139 -6.97 -11.01 -1.03
N GLY A 140 -7.22 -9.78 -0.57
CA GLY A 140 -7.93 -8.74 -1.31
C GLY A 140 -9.43 -8.66 -1.00
N ARG A 141 -9.97 -9.53 -0.14
CA ARG A 141 -11.37 -9.40 0.31
C ARG A 141 -11.54 -8.14 1.15
N LYS A 142 -12.63 -7.40 0.92
CA LYS A 142 -12.92 -6.13 1.61
C LYS A 142 -14.34 -6.13 2.17
N TRP A 143 -14.50 -5.53 3.34
CA TRP A 143 -15.78 -5.28 3.99
C TRP A 143 -15.91 -3.77 4.24
N TYR A 144 -17.07 -3.21 3.87
CA TYR A 144 -17.38 -1.78 3.96
C TYR A 144 -18.89 -1.58 4.05
N GLY A 145 -19.32 -0.40 4.52
CA GLY A 145 -20.73 -0.04 4.64
C GLY A 145 -21.36 -0.32 6.00
N PRO A 146 -22.69 -0.09 6.15
CA PRO A 146 -23.37 -0.12 7.46
C PRO A 146 -23.38 -1.49 8.13
N THR A 147 -23.44 -2.57 7.35
CA THR A 147 -23.45 -3.96 7.84
C THR A 147 -22.06 -4.58 7.93
N MET A 148 -21.01 -3.80 7.65
CA MET A 148 -19.62 -4.27 7.53
C MET A 148 -19.18 -5.16 8.70
N TRP A 149 -19.49 -4.75 9.93
CA TRP A 149 -19.09 -5.51 11.11
C TRP A 149 -19.77 -6.89 11.17
N LYS A 150 -21.07 -6.94 10.87
CA LYS A 150 -21.82 -8.18 10.83
C LYS A 150 -21.31 -9.10 9.72
N ASP A 151 -21.13 -8.56 8.52
CA ASP A 151 -20.63 -9.31 7.37
C ASP A 151 -19.20 -9.84 7.58
N PHE A 152 -18.39 -9.08 8.32
CA PHE A 152 -17.06 -9.50 8.74
C PHE A 152 -17.15 -10.65 9.75
N VAL A 153 -17.93 -10.49 10.82
CA VAL A 153 -18.14 -11.50 11.87
C VAL A 153 -18.67 -12.82 11.28
N ASP A 154 -19.68 -12.74 10.41
CA ASP A 154 -20.30 -13.90 9.75
C ASP A 154 -19.31 -14.61 8.80
N SER A 155 -18.27 -13.91 8.35
CA SER A 155 -17.21 -14.51 7.54
C SER A 155 -16.13 -15.23 8.36
N ILE A 156 -16.04 -15.01 9.67
CA ILE A 156 -15.04 -15.64 10.53
C ILE A 156 -15.57 -16.96 11.10
N GLU A 157 -14.77 -18.02 11.02
CA GLU A 157 -15.12 -19.31 11.62
C GLU A 157 -14.87 -19.29 13.15
N GLY A 158 -15.88 -19.69 13.92
CA GLY A 158 -15.82 -19.85 15.38
C GLY A 158 -16.23 -18.61 16.18
N THR A 159 -15.94 -18.61 17.49
CA THR A 159 -16.36 -17.53 18.41
C THR A 159 -15.58 -16.25 18.14
N VAL A 160 -16.28 -15.14 17.94
CA VAL A 160 -15.68 -13.81 17.82
C VAL A 160 -15.31 -13.27 19.20
N GLU A 161 -14.07 -12.80 19.32
CA GLU A 161 -13.50 -12.30 20.59
C GLU A 161 -13.85 -10.83 20.85
N TYR A 162 -14.17 -10.08 19.80
CA TYR A 162 -14.44 -8.65 19.85
C TYR A 162 -15.95 -8.37 19.87
N LYS A 163 -16.38 -7.49 20.77
CA LYS A 163 -17.81 -7.16 20.93
C LYS A 163 -18.31 -6.25 19.82
N ASN A 164 -17.47 -5.33 19.36
CA ASN A 164 -17.83 -4.33 18.36
C ASN A 164 -16.65 -3.96 17.45
N VAL A 165 -16.96 -3.22 16.39
CA VAL A 165 -15.99 -2.74 15.40
C VAL A 165 -14.93 -1.82 16.02
N GLU A 166 -15.29 -1.02 17.03
CA GLU A 166 -14.38 -0.07 17.67
C GLU A 166 -13.26 -0.78 18.43
N GLU A 167 -13.62 -1.87 19.13
CA GLU A 167 -12.68 -2.75 19.81
C GLU A 167 -11.79 -3.48 18.80
N PHE A 168 -12.35 -3.86 17.65
CA PHE A 168 -11.56 -4.48 16.58
C PHE A 168 -10.55 -3.51 15.98
N PHE A 169 -10.94 -2.27 15.71
CA PHE A 169 -10.04 -1.23 15.20
C PHE A 169 -9.07 -0.73 16.29
N GLY A 170 -9.38 -0.97 17.56
CA GLY A 170 -8.54 -0.60 18.70
C GLY A 170 -8.85 0.76 19.30
N PHE A 171 -9.92 1.41 18.88
CA PHE A 171 -10.38 2.69 19.45
C PHE A 171 -10.74 2.58 20.94
N GLY A 172 -11.03 1.38 21.43
CA GLY A 172 -11.16 1.10 22.87
C GLY A 172 -9.85 1.15 23.66
N ASN A 173 -8.69 1.24 23.01
CA ASN A 173 -7.41 1.37 23.70
C ASN A 173 -7.22 2.80 24.22
N SER A 174 -7.02 2.96 25.52
CA SER A 174 -6.89 4.27 26.17
C SER A 174 -5.72 5.10 25.64
N ALA A 175 -4.60 4.48 25.27
CA ALA A 175 -3.45 5.20 24.69
C ALA A 175 -3.74 5.67 23.27
N LEU A 176 -4.46 4.88 22.47
CA LEU A 176 -4.89 5.29 21.13
C LEU A 176 -5.93 6.42 21.21
N ALA A 177 -6.92 6.29 22.09
CA ALA A 177 -7.95 7.30 22.31
C ALA A 177 -7.33 8.65 22.72
N LYS A 178 -6.41 8.66 23.68
CA LYS A 178 -5.66 9.89 24.06
C LYS A 178 -4.89 10.49 22.88
N LYS A 179 -4.29 9.64 22.03
CA LYS A 179 -3.56 10.11 20.86
C LYS A 179 -4.48 10.73 19.81
N ILE A 180 -5.68 10.17 19.63
CA ILE A 180 -6.72 10.74 18.75
C ILE A 180 -7.22 12.07 19.32
N GLU A 181 -7.47 12.15 20.63
CA GLU A 181 -7.90 13.38 21.29
C GLU A 181 -6.86 14.51 21.18
N SER A 182 -5.57 14.16 21.14
CA SER A 182 -4.49 15.14 20.97
C SER A 182 -4.36 15.71 19.54
N LEU A 183 -5.14 15.22 18.57
CA LEU A 183 -5.06 15.68 17.17
C LEU A 183 -5.66 17.07 16.94
N GLY A 184 -6.53 17.57 17.82
CA GLY A 184 -7.15 18.88 17.65
C GLY A 184 -8.34 19.14 18.56
N ASP A 185 -9.18 20.08 18.15
CA ASP A 185 -10.38 20.46 18.91
C ASP A 185 -11.46 19.38 18.83
N LEU A 186 -11.98 19.02 20.01
CA LEU A 186 -13.03 18.02 20.18
C LEU A 186 -14.45 18.63 20.22
N SER A 187 -14.56 19.95 20.28
CA SER A 187 -15.85 20.67 20.34
C SER A 187 -16.82 20.32 19.21
N PRO A 188 -16.38 20.04 17.96
CA PRO A 188 -17.29 19.65 16.88
C PRO A 188 -17.97 18.29 17.09
N PHE A 189 -17.41 17.40 17.92
CA PHE A 189 -17.87 16.03 18.13
C PHE A 189 -18.92 15.95 19.24
N LYS A 190 -20.12 16.47 18.98
CA LYS A 190 -21.16 16.71 19.99
C LYS A 190 -21.58 15.47 20.80
N LYS A 191 -21.55 14.28 20.20
CA LYS A 191 -21.94 13.04 20.90
C LYS A 191 -20.77 12.39 21.64
N TYR A 192 -19.53 12.74 21.30
CA TYR A 192 -18.35 12.11 21.85
C TYR A 192 -18.10 12.54 23.28
N ILE A 193 -17.89 11.58 24.18
CA ILE A 193 -17.51 11.85 25.56
C ILE A 193 -15.99 11.69 25.68
N PRO A 194 -15.20 12.73 25.99
CA PRO A 194 -13.76 12.62 26.16
C PRO A 194 -13.36 11.60 27.23
N LEU A 195 -12.23 10.91 27.03
CA LEU A 195 -11.75 9.87 27.92
C LEU A 195 -11.56 10.38 29.36
N SER A 196 -11.15 11.63 29.52
CA SER A 196 -11.00 12.30 30.83
C SER A 196 -12.31 12.49 31.60
N ARG A 197 -13.46 12.37 30.94
CA ARG A 197 -14.81 12.53 31.52
C ARG A 197 -15.56 11.21 31.69
N ARG A 198 -14.98 10.09 31.26
CA ARG A 198 -15.60 8.74 31.36
C ARG A 198 -15.28 8.02 32.66
N PHE A 199 -14.32 8.52 33.42
CA PHE A 199 -13.82 7.94 34.67
C PHE A 199 -13.87 8.98 35.79
#